data_AF-A0A936CCL8-F1
#
_entry.id   AF-A0A936CCL8-F1
#
_cell.length_a   1.000
_cell.length_b   1.000
_cell.length_c   1.000
_cell.angle_alpha   90.00
_cell.angle_beta   90.00
_cell.angle_gamma   90.00
#
_symmetry.space_group_name_H-M   'P 1'
#
loop_
_entity.id
_entity.type
_entity.pdbx_description
1 polymer ?
#
loop_
_entity_poly.entity_id
_entity_poly.type
_entity_poly.pdbx_seq_one_letter_code
_entity_poly.pdbx_strand_id
1 'polypeptide(L)' 'MSTPRDIRPEAKALVDRLSADATWDDLQYEIYVRQAVDAGLADADTGRLVEHEQAMARVRAAIRRVS' A
#
# COMPACT_ATOMS: atom_id res chain seq x y z
N MET A 1 20.36 6.48 -9.66
CA MET A 1 20.00 5.11 -10.09
C MET A 1 19.67 4.32 -8.84
N SER A 2 18.43 3.87 -8.67
CA SER A 2 18.08 3.02 -7.52
C SER A 2 18.73 1.65 -7.71
N THR A 3 19.65 1.31 -6.82
CA THR A 3 20.26 -0.02 -6.75
C THR A 3 19.17 -1.08 -6.60
N PRO A 4 19.25 -2.23 -7.30
CA PRO A 4 18.30 -3.32 -7.07
C PRO A 4 18.36 -3.71 -5.59
N ARG A 5 17.28 -3.47 -4.85
CA ARG A 5 17.16 -3.94 -3.46
C ARG A 5 16.89 -5.43 -3.49
N ASP A 6 17.63 -6.20 -2.70
CA ASP A 6 17.32 -7.60 -2.45
C ASP A 6 16.00 -7.68 -1.70
N ILE A 7 14.97 -8.23 -2.34
CA ILE A 7 13.62 -8.31 -1.78
C ILE A 7 13.46 -9.46 -0.78
N ARG A 8 14.40 -10.42 -0.74
CA ARG A 8 14.24 -11.66 0.05
C ARG A 8 14.10 -11.41 1.55
N PRO A 9 14.90 -10.53 2.20
CA PRO A 9 14.75 -10.25 3.62
C PRO A 9 13.37 -9.65 3.94
N GLU A 10 12.87 -8.81 3.06
CA GLU A 10 11.64 -8.06 3.28
C GLU A 10 10.41 -8.92 2.97
N ALA A 11 10.50 -9.81 1.98
CA ALA A 11 9.52 -10.85 1.71
C ALA A 11 9.44 -11.83 2.89
N LYS A 12 10.58 -12.23 3.45
CA LYS A 12 10.61 -13.06 4.65
C LYS A 12 9.92 -12.37 5.83
N ALA A 13 10.24 -11.10 6.10
CA ALA A 13 9.60 -10.34 7.17
C ALA A 13 8.07 -10.21 6.98
N LEU A 14 7.62 -10.09 5.73
CA LEU A 14 6.20 -10.06 5.39
C LEU A 14 5.50 -11.40 5.62
N VAL A 15 6.16 -12.52 5.34
CA VAL A 15 5.61 -13.86 5.64
C VAL A 15 5.64 -14.15 7.14
N ASP A 16 6.71 -13.77 7.85
CA ASP A 16 6.87 -14.04 9.29
C ASP A 16 5.82 -13.32 10.17
N ARG A 17 5.16 -12.26 9.65
CA ARG A 17 4.09 -11.54 10.35
C ARG A 17 2.68 -12.05 10.05
N LEU A 18 2.53 -12.95 9.09
CA LEU A 18 1.22 -13.54 8.78
C LEU A 18 0.78 -14.49 9.90
N SER A 19 -0.53 -14.61 10.08
CA SER A 19 -1.09 -15.63 10.97
C SER A 19 -0.80 -17.04 10.44
N ALA A 20 -0.77 -18.02 11.34
CA ALA A 20 -0.50 -19.41 10.97
C ALA A 20 -1.58 -20.04 10.06
N ASP A 21 -2.79 -19.48 10.08
CA ASP A 21 -3.93 -19.85 9.23
C ASP A 21 -4.09 -18.95 8.00
N ALA A 22 -3.14 -18.04 7.75
CA ALA A 22 -3.19 -17.14 6.60
C ALA A 22 -3.17 -17.93 5.27
N THR A 23 -3.94 -17.42 4.32
CA THR A 23 -4.09 -17.97 2.98
C THR A 23 -3.18 -17.28 1.97
N TRP A 24 -3.12 -17.82 0.75
CA TRP A 24 -2.44 -17.15 -0.36
C TRP A 24 -3.06 -15.80 -0.71
N ASP A 25 -4.38 -15.64 -0.50
CA ASP A 25 -5.07 -14.37 -0.74
C ASP A 25 -4.65 -13.32 0.30
N ASP A 26 -4.47 -13.73 1.56
CA ASP A 26 -3.97 -12.84 2.62
C ASP A 26 -2.53 -12.38 2.32
N LEU A 27 -1.67 -13.30 1.89
CA LEU A 27 -0.31 -12.95 1.46
C LEU A 27 -0.32 -11.97 0.27
N GLN A 28 -1.19 -12.20 -0.72
CA GLN A 28 -1.32 -11.30 -1.87
C GLN A 28 -1.81 -9.91 -1.43
N TYR A 29 -2.78 -9.85 -0.51
CA TYR A 29 -3.27 -8.60 0.04
C TYR A 29 -2.15 -7.81 0.74
N GLU A 30 -1.33 -8.47 1.55
CA GLU A 30 -0.19 -7.83 2.22
C GLU A 30 0.84 -7.27 1.23
N ILE A 31 1.10 -7.99 0.13
CA ILE A 31 1.96 -7.52 -0.96
C ILE A 31 1.36 -6.27 -1.61
N TYR A 32 0.06 -6.28 -1.90
CA TYR A 32 -0.65 -5.14 -2.49
C TYR A 32 -0.58 -3.91 -1.57
N VAL A 33 -0.87 -4.07 -0.28
CA VAL A 33 -0.80 -2.97 0.70
C VAL A 33 0.59 -2.36 0.74
N ARG A 34 1.65 -3.18 0.75
CA ARG A 34 3.03 -2.69 0.71
C ARG A 34 3.30 -1.86 -0.55
N GLN A 35 2.89 -2.36 -1.72
CA GLN A 35 3.08 -1.63 -2.99
C GLN A 35 2.33 -0.30 -2.99
N ALA A 36 1.10 -0.27 -2.46
CA ALA A 36 0.31 0.96 -2.37
C ALA A 36 0.97 2.00 -1.45
N VAL A 37 1.55 1.56 -0.32
CA VAL A 37 2.32 2.44 0.58
C VAL A 37 3.58 2.97 -0.11
N ASP A 38 4.36 2.10 -0.75
CA ASP A 38 5.59 2.51 -1.44
C ASP A 38 5.28 3.52 -2.57
N ALA A 39 4.19 3.31 -3.31
CA ALA A 39 3.72 4.25 -4.32
C ALA A 39 3.29 5.59 -3.70
N GLY A 40 2.55 5.57 -2.60
CA GLY A 40 2.14 6.77 -1.88
C GLY A 40 3.32 7.57 -1.30
N LEU A 41 4.36 6.90 -0.82
CA LEU A 41 5.60 7.54 -0.39
C LEU A 41 6.33 8.19 -1.56
N ALA A 42 6.42 7.51 -2.70
CA ALA A 42 7.01 8.08 -3.92
C ALA A 42 6.20 9.28 -4.45
N ASP A 43 4.87 9.25 -4.35
CA ASP A 43 4.00 10.39 -4.66
C ASP A 43 4.28 11.57 -3.73
N ALA A 44 4.43 11.31 -2.43
CA ALA A 44 4.77 12.33 -1.45
C ALA A 44 6.14 12.97 -1.72
N ASP A 45 7.16 12.15 -1.98
CA ASP A 45 8.52 12.59 -2.30
C ASP A 45 8.58 13.44 -3.58
N THR A 46 7.66 13.19 -4.52
CA THR A 46 7.53 13.95 -5.78
C THR A 46 6.53 15.10 -5.70
N GLY A 47 5.97 15.38 -4.51
CA GLY A 47 5.02 16.48 -4.29
C GLY A 47 3.64 16.25 -4.91
N ARG A 48 3.30 15.03 -5.31
CA ARG A 48 1.97 14.63 -5.80
C ARG A 48 0.99 14.43 -4.64
N LEU A 49 0.85 15.46 -3.81
CA LEU A 49 0.00 15.48 -2.63
C LEU A 49 -1.26 16.30 -2.88
N VAL A 50 -2.26 16.09 -2.03
CA VAL A 50 -3.46 16.91 -1.96
C VAL A 50 -3.72 17.30 -0.51
N GLU A 51 -4.37 18.44 -0.32
CA GLU A 51 -4.81 18.87 1.02
C GLU A 51 -5.79 17.85 1.62
N HIS A 52 -5.74 17.71 2.95
CA HIS A 52 -6.56 16.74 3.68
C HIS A 52 -8.06 16.87 3.36
N GLU A 53 -8.58 18.10 3.33
CA GLU A 53 -9.98 18.37 3.00
C GLU A 53 -10.36 17.86 1.59
N GLN A 54 -9.44 18.01 0.63
CA GLN A 54 -9.66 17.52 -0.74
C GLN A 54 -9.63 15.99 -0.79
N ALA A 55 -8.73 15.35 -0.04
CA ALA A 55 -8.70 13.89 0.08
C ALA A 55 -10.02 13.34 0.65
N MET A 56 -10.50 13.92 1.75
CA MET A 56 -11.75 13.51 2.40
C MET A 56 -12.98 13.74 1.50
N ALA A 57 -12.99 14.83 0.72
CA ALA A 57 -14.04 15.07 -0.27
C ALA A 57 -14.09 13.95 -1.34
N ARG A 58 -12.93 13.49 -1.84
CA ARG A 58 -12.86 12.39 -2.82
C ARG A 58 -13.38 11.07 -2.25
N VAL A 59 -12.98 10.73 -1.02
CA VAL A 59 -13.43 9.50 -0.35
C VAL A 59 -14.95 9.52 -0.15
N ARG A 60 -15.50 10.61 0.38
CA ARG A 60 -16.95 10.77 0.58
C ARG A 60 -17.72 10.65 -0.75
N ALA A 61 -17.19 11.23 -1.83
CA ALA A 61 -17.80 11.15 -3.15
C ALA A 61 -17.78 9.72 -3.71
N ALA A 62 -16.69 8.96 -3.50
CA ALA A 62 -16.59 7.56 -3.93
C ALA A 62 -17.62 6.68 -3.21
N ILE A 63 -17.77 6.85 -1.89
CA ILE A 63 -18.75 6.10 -1.08
C ILE A 63 -20.18 6.32 -1.59
N ARG A 64 -20.55 7.59 -1.89
CA ARG A 64 -21.89 7.93 -2.39
C ARG A 64 -22.24 7.37 -3.76
N ARG A 65 -21.25 7.03 -4.60
CA ARG A 65 -21.48 6.49 -5.95
C ARG A 65 -21.74 4.98 -5.96
N VAL A 66 -21.32 4.29 -4.89
CA VAL A 66 -21.47 2.83 -4.74
C VAL A 66 -22.73 2.47 -3.95
N SER A 67 -23.36 3.46 -3.30
CA SER A 67 -24.67 3.34 -2.63
C SER A 67 -25.81 3.63 -3.59
#